data_AF-A0A336N871-F1
#
_entry.id   AF-A0A336N871-F1
#
_cell.length_a   1.000
_cell.length_b   1.000
_cell.length_c   1.000
_cell.angle_alpha   90.00
_cell.angle_beta   90.00
_cell.angle_gamma   90.00
#
_symmetry.space_group_name_H-M   'P 1'
#
loop_
_entity.id
_entity.type
_entity.pdbx_description
1 polymer ?
#
loop_
_entity_poly.entity_id
_entity_poly.type
_entity_poly.pdbx_seq_one_letter_code
_entity_poly.pdbx_strand_id
1 'polypeptide(L)'
;MGEADDFSVNADNLSLNVDTQSLLTLIAINAGKLEQQSAVNNQYVSEVIANPALPLAQGLWVTDAAVGNQKNALAFSRAVQPFQLNNKAVHGVVTVAYVNDQINDTLARLLDPQVQQVLLNGDSAQIAAALNGKPIPQATTQTTSTASAAPSVAAGSVVGTFTIRNEHGLHARPSAILVNEVKNSPLRLLWKISLAVGHR
;
A
#
# COMPACT_ATOMS: atom_id res chain seq x y z
N MET A 1 -21.04 -31.53 2.93
CA MET A 1 -21.19 -30.24 2.24
C MET A 1 -20.08 -29.38 2.79
N GLY A 2 -18.95 -29.32 2.08
CA GLY A 2 -17.69 -28.78 2.62
C GLY A 2 -17.77 -27.27 2.72
N GLU A 3 -17.56 -26.76 3.92
CA GLU A 3 -17.30 -25.35 4.18
C GLU A 3 -16.05 -24.99 3.38
N ALA A 4 -16.21 -24.21 2.30
CA ALA A 4 -15.08 -23.62 1.63
C ALA A 4 -14.47 -22.61 2.62
N ASP A 5 -13.35 -22.98 3.22
CA ASP A 5 -12.54 -22.09 4.04
C ASP A 5 -12.19 -20.87 3.17
N ASP A 6 -12.87 -19.75 3.43
CA ASP A 6 -12.74 -18.53 2.67
C ASP A 6 -11.30 -18.01 2.85
N PHE A 7 -10.54 -17.98 1.76
CA PHE A 7 -9.18 -17.48 1.79
C PHE A 7 -9.21 -15.98 2.08
N SER A 8 -8.71 -15.60 3.25
CA SER A 8 -8.62 -14.20 3.67
C SER A 8 -7.20 -13.86 4.14
N VAL A 9 -6.67 -12.73 3.67
CA VAL A 9 -5.35 -12.24 4.09
C VAL A 9 -5.49 -11.47 5.41
N ASN A 10 -4.81 -11.94 6.46
CA ASN A 10 -4.80 -11.27 7.77
C ASN A 10 -3.58 -10.34 7.93
N ALA A 11 -3.69 -9.35 8.81
CA ALA A 11 -2.59 -8.45 9.16
C ALA A 11 -1.40 -9.19 9.79
N ASP A 12 -1.62 -10.32 10.46
CA ASP A 12 -0.54 -11.18 10.97
C ASP A 12 0.38 -11.71 9.88
N ASN A 13 -0.09 -11.83 8.64
CA ASN A 13 0.72 -12.23 7.49
C ASN A 13 1.53 -11.08 6.87
N LEU A 14 1.36 -9.87 7.40
CA LEU A 14 2.02 -8.67 6.91
C LEU A 14 3.15 -8.28 7.87
N SER A 15 4.36 -8.22 7.36
CA SER A 15 5.56 -7.75 8.06
C SER A 15 5.99 -6.44 7.45
N LEU A 16 5.58 -5.33 8.04
CA LEU A 16 5.92 -4.00 7.55
C LEU A 16 7.14 -3.44 8.27
N ASN A 17 7.96 -2.67 7.56
CA ASN A 17 9.11 -1.94 8.10
C ASN A 17 10.18 -2.87 8.69
N VAL A 18 10.51 -3.96 7.98
CA VAL A 18 11.58 -4.87 8.37
C VAL A 18 12.94 -4.19 8.13
N ASP A 19 13.75 -4.08 9.17
CA ASP A 19 15.13 -3.58 9.07
C ASP A 19 16.02 -4.66 8.45
N THR A 20 16.04 -4.72 7.12
CA THR A 20 16.88 -5.66 6.37
C THR A 20 17.18 -5.12 4.97
N GLN A 21 18.34 -5.52 4.46
CA GLN A 21 18.79 -5.27 3.08
C GLN A 21 18.92 -6.57 2.29
N SER A 22 18.33 -7.66 2.80
CA SER A 22 18.41 -8.99 2.20
C SER A 22 17.03 -9.48 1.80
N LEU A 23 16.85 -9.73 0.50
CA LEU A 23 15.61 -10.30 -0.03
C LEU A 23 15.35 -11.69 0.58
N LEU A 24 16.41 -12.49 0.77
CA LEU A 24 16.31 -13.81 1.41
C LEU A 24 15.77 -13.73 2.83
N THR A 25 16.14 -12.70 3.60
CA THR A 25 15.60 -12.50 4.95
C THR A 25 14.11 -12.20 4.91
N LEU A 26 13.64 -11.37 3.98
CA LEU A 26 12.21 -11.10 3.82
C LEU A 26 11.42 -12.36 3.42
N ILE A 27 11.98 -13.17 2.51
CA ILE A 27 11.39 -14.45 2.10
C ILE A 27 11.31 -15.41 3.30
N ALA A 28 12.39 -15.53 4.08
CA ALA A 28 12.43 -16.39 5.25
C ALA A 28 11.42 -15.96 6.33
N ILE A 29 11.25 -14.65 6.56
CA ILE A 29 10.23 -14.11 7.47
C ILE A 29 8.83 -14.52 7.00
N ASN A 30 8.54 -14.35 5.70
CA ASN A 30 7.26 -14.75 5.14
C ASN A 30 7.03 -16.26 5.23
N ALA A 31 8.01 -17.08 4.85
CA ALA A 31 7.92 -18.54 4.90
C ALA A 31 7.65 -19.02 6.34
N GLY A 32 8.35 -18.44 7.32
CA GLY A 32 8.11 -18.73 8.74
C GLY A 32 6.70 -18.34 9.19
N LYS A 33 6.12 -17.23 8.71
CA LYS A 33 4.73 -16.85 9.00
C LYS A 33 3.72 -17.84 8.43
N LEU A 34 3.93 -18.27 7.18
CA LEU A 34 3.07 -19.27 6.54
C LEU A 34 3.15 -20.62 7.27
N GLU A 35 4.34 -20.99 7.76
CA GLU A 35 4.55 -22.22 8.56
C GLU A 35 3.82 -22.14 9.90
N GLN A 36 3.92 -21.02 10.61
CA GLN A 36 3.23 -20.80 11.91
C GLN A 36 1.71 -20.94 11.79
N GLN A 37 1.14 -20.62 10.63
CA GLN A 37 -0.29 -20.77 10.35
C GLN A 37 -0.67 -22.18 9.87
N SER A 38 0.30 -23.11 9.82
CA SER A 38 0.13 -24.44 9.24
C SER A 38 -0.38 -24.40 7.80
N ALA A 39 -0.07 -23.31 7.07
CA ALA A 39 -0.43 -23.17 5.67
C ALA A 39 0.58 -23.85 4.75
N VAL A 40 1.82 -24.03 5.22
CA VAL A 40 2.91 -24.69 4.50
C VAL A 40 3.69 -25.62 5.44
N ASN A 41 4.40 -26.58 4.87
CA ASN A 41 5.26 -27.51 5.59
C ASN A 41 6.75 -27.15 5.43
N ASN A 42 7.65 -27.81 6.17
CA ASN A 42 9.08 -27.51 6.15
C ASN A 42 9.73 -27.68 4.75
N GLN A 43 9.18 -28.56 3.91
CA GLN A 43 9.59 -28.68 2.50
C GLN A 43 9.35 -27.40 1.71
N TYR A 44 8.20 -26.75 1.90
CA TYR A 44 7.90 -25.47 1.23
C TYR A 44 8.90 -24.40 1.66
N VAL A 45 9.20 -24.30 2.96
CA VAL A 45 10.17 -23.32 3.50
C VAL A 45 11.54 -23.51 2.85
N SER A 46 11.98 -24.76 2.68
CA SER A 46 13.26 -25.05 2.03
C SER A 46 13.25 -24.71 0.54
N GLU A 47 12.15 -25.00 -0.16
CA GLU A 47 12.01 -24.74 -1.59
C GLU A 47 11.89 -23.25 -1.90
N VAL A 48 11.03 -22.52 -1.17
CA VAL A 48 10.76 -21.09 -1.42
C VAL A 48 12.00 -20.22 -1.17
N ILE A 49 12.90 -20.63 -0.28
CA ILE A 49 14.19 -19.95 -0.04
C ILE A 49 15.18 -20.24 -1.17
N ALA A 50 15.12 -21.45 -1.76
CA ALA A 50 15.96 -21.84 -2.88
C ALA A 50 15.45 -21.26 -4.22
N ASN A 51 14.15 -20.99 -4.33
CA ASN A 51 13.55 -20.43 -5.53
C ASN A 51 13.89 -18.95 -5.68
N PRO A 52 14.32 -18.51 -6.89
CA PRO A 52 14.55 -17.11 -7.15
C PRO A 52 13.21 -16.37 -7.18
N ALA A 53 13.08 -15.32 -6.36
CA ALA A 53 11.92 -14.46 -6.41
C ALA A 53 11.81 -13.76 -7.79
N LEU A 54 10.59 -13.61 -8.26
CA LEU A 54 10.25 -12.95 -9.50
C LEU A 54 10.00 -11.47 -9.25
N PRO A 55 10.67 -10.56 -9.98
CA PRO A 55 10.38 -9.13 -9.88
C PRO A 55 9.04 -8.82 -10.55
N LEU A 56 8.17 -8.12 -9.84
CA LEU A 56 6.92 -7.58 -10.37
C LEU A 56 7.14 -6.15 -10.90
N ALA A 57 6.69 -5.15 -10.15
CA ALA A 57 6.79 -3.73 -10.49
C ALA A 57 7.10 -2.90 -9.25
N GLN A 58 7.69 -1.71 -9.45
CA GLN A 58 7.96 -0.73 -8.38
C GLN A 58 8.80 -1.32 -7.22
N GLY A 59 9.62 -2.33 -7.52
CA GLY A 59 10.44 -3.05 -6.56
C GLY A 59 9.69 -4.02 -5.64
N LEU A 60 8.46 -4.40 -5.99
CA LEU A 60 7.79 -5.56 -5.41
C LEU A 60 8.30 -6.84 -6.08
N TRP A 61 8.45 -7.87 -5.27
CA TRP A 61 8.87 -9.20 -5.69
C TRP A 61 7.82 -10.21 -5.26
N VAL A 62 7.71 -11.30 -6.00
CA VAL A 62 6.83 -12.43 -5.65
C VAL A 62 7.64 -13.71 -5.65
N THR A 63 7.34 -14.61 -4.71
CA THR A 63 7.95 -15.92 -4.65
C THR A 63 6.89 -16.94 -4.24
N ASP A 64 7.01 -18.14 -4.79
CA ASP A 64 6.18 -19.27 -4.47
C ASP A 64 7.03 -20.54 -4.44
N ALA A 65 6.40 -21.64 -4.01
CA ALA A 65 6.98 -22.97 -4.11
C ALA A 65 5.92 -23.94 -4.60
N ALA A 66 6.35 -24.91 -5.40
CA ALA A 66 5.48 -25.90 -6.03
C ALA A 66 5.07 -27.00 -5.03
N VAL A 67 5.93 -27.32 -4.05
CA VAL A 67 5.66 -28.38 -3.06
C VAL A 67 5.51 -27.86 -1.63
N GLY A 68 4.80 -28.64 -0.81
CA GLY A 68 4.63 -28.35 0.61
C GLY A 68 3.54 -27.32 0.95
N ASN A 69 2.75 -26.89 -0.05
CA ASN A 69 1.52 -26.13 0.17
C ASN A 69 0.47 -27.01 0.89
N GLN A 70 -0.07 -26.55 2.01
CA GLN A 70 -1.12 -27.25 2.75
C GLN A 70 -2.46 -26.49 2.68
N LYS A 71 -2.40 -25.16 2.65
CA LYS A 71 -3.56 -24.27 2.55
C LYS A 71 -3.21 -23.05 1.69
N ASN A 72 -4.24 -22.36 1.21
CA ASN A 72 -4.04 -21.06 0.57
C ASN A 72 -3.65 -20.04 1.63
N ALA A 73 -2.50 -19.42 1.44
CA ALA A 73 -2.01 -18.37 2.32
C ALA A 73 -1.10 -17.42 1.53
N LEU A 74 -1.09 -16.16 1.94
CA LEU A 74 -0.24 -15.14 1.34
C LEU A 74 0.38 -14.34 2.48
N ALA A 75 1.70 -14.23 2.44
CA ALA A 75 2.49 -13.41 3.33
C ALA A 75 3.17 -12.29 2.55
N PHE A 76 3.29 -11.12 3.17
CA PHE A 76 3.95 -9.97 2.57
C PHE A 76 4.91 -9.35 3.56
N SER A 77 6.14 -9.11 3.11
CA SER A 77 7.15 -8.41 3.89
C SER A 77 7.66 -7.19 3.12
N ARG A 78 7.72 -6.05 3.81
CA ARG A 78 8.26 -4.79 3.27
C ARG A 78 9.47 -4.36 4.08
N ALA A 79 10.56 -4.04 3.41
CA ALA A 79 11.74 -3.46 4.03
C ALA A 79 11.48 -2.01 4.46
N VAL A 80 12.11 -1.56 5.54
CA VAL A 80 12.04 -0.17 6.00
C VAL A 80 12.66 0.80 4.98
N GLN A 81 13.70 0.35 4.28
CA GLN A 81 14.37 1.11 3.24
C GLN A 81 14.48 0.25 1.97
N PRO A 82 14.16 0.80 0.80
CA PRO A 82 14.36 0.09 -0.45
C PRO A 82 15.85 -0.12 -0.69
N PHE A 83 16.22 -1.34 -1.07
CA PHE A 83 17.59 -1.70 -1.42
C PHE A 83 17.64 -2.23 -2.85
N GLN A 84 18.84 -2.42 -3.39
CA GLN A 84 19.01 -2.94 -4.74
C GLN A 84 19.60 -4.35 -4.70
N LEU A 85 18.96 -5.27 -5.41
CA LEU A 85 19.44 -6.63 -5.65
C LEU A 85 19.61 -6.80 -7.16
N ASN A 86 20.82 -7.11 -7.63
CA ASN A 86 21.11 -7.32 -9.06
C ASN A 86 20.58 -6.18 -9.96
N ASN A 87 20.83 -4.92 -9.59
CA ASN A 87 20.35 -3.70 -10.29
C ASN A 87 18.82 -3.53 -10.33
N LYS A 88 18.07 -4.29 -9.53
CA LYS A 88 16.61 -4.15 -9.38
C LYS A 88 16.28 -3.66 -7.98
N ALA A 89 15.38 -2.68 -7.88
CA ALA A 89 14.91 -2.20 -6.59
C ALA A 89 14.11 -3.30 -5.86
N VAL A 90 14.27 -3.38 -4.55
CA VAL A 90 13.55 -4.28 -3.65
C VAL A 90 12.96 -3.44 -2.53
N HIS A 91 11.64 -3.31 -2.53
CA HIS A 91 10.85 -2.64 -1.51
C HIS A 91 10.16 -3.69 -0.62
N GLY A 92 9.67 -4.77 -1.22
CA GLY A 92 9.03 -5.85 -0.50
C GLY A 92 8.88 -7.10 -1.35
N VAL A 93 8.53 -8.19 -0.67
CA VAL A 93 8.32 -9.50 -1.28
C VAL A 93 7.02 -10.09 -0.78
N VAL A 94 6.25 -10.62 -1.73
CA VAL A 94 5.03 -11.39 -1.50
C VAL A 94 5.40 -12.86 -1.63
N THR A 95 5.06 -13.65 -0.62
CA THR A 95 5.24 -15.10 -0.65
C THR A 95 3.87 -15.76 -0.67
N VAL A 96 3.65 -16.61 -1.67
CA VAL A 96 2.35 -17.19 -1.96
C VAL A 96 2.40 -18.69 -1.77
N ALA A 97 1.48 -19.22 -0.98
CA ALA A 97 1.21 -20.64 -0.86
C ALA A 97 -0.20 -20.90 -1.37
N TYR A 98 -0.34 -21.83 -2.31
CA TYR A 98 -1.62 -22.11 -2.94
C TYR A 98 -1.82 -23.60 -3.15
N VAL A 99 -3.04 -24.05 -2.89
CA VAL A 99 -3.49 -25.43 -3.12
C VAL A 99 -4.69 -25.50 -4.06
N ASN A 100 -5.35 -24.37 -4.33
CA ASN A 100 -6.47 -24.26 -5.26
C ASN A 100 -6.55 -22.85 -5.88
N ASP A 101 -7.48 -22.67 -6.82
CA ASP A 101 -7.65 -21.43 -7.59
C ASP A 101 -8.30 -20.26 -6.83
N GLN A 102 -8.70 -20.41 -5.56
CA GLN A 102 -9.30 -19.31 -4.77
C GLN A 102 -8.35 -18.11 -4.62
N ILE A 103 -7.04 -18.35 -4.64
CA ILE A 103 -6.03 -17.29 -4.54
C ILE A 103 -5.92 -16.44 -5.81
N ASN A 104 -6.44 -16.93 -6.95
CA ASN A 104 -6.23 -16.32 -8.26
C ASN A 104 -6.79 -14.89 -8.33
N ASP A 105 -7.93 -14.64 -7.68
CA ASP A 105 -8.51 -13.28 -7.59
C ASP A 105 -7.59 -12.33 -6.82
N THR A 106 -6.97 -12.82 -5.75
CA THR A 106 -6.00 -12.03 -4.95
C THR A 106 -4.70 -11.78 -5.72
N LEU A 107 -4.23 -12.76 -6.49
CA LEU A 107 -3.08 -12.59 -7.38
C LEU A 107 -3.36 -11.58 -8.50
N ALA A 108 -4.55 -11.63 -9.10
CA ALA A 108 -4.99 -10.64 -10.07
C ALA A 108 -5.03 -9.23 -9.46
N ARG A 109 -5.54 -9.09 -8.23
CA ARG A 109 -5.51 -7.83 -7.48
C ARG A 109 -4.09 -7.35 -7.17
N LEU A 110 -3.13 -8.24 -6.89
CA LEU A 110 -1.73 -7.85 -6.66
C LEU A 110 -1.09 -7.19 -7.89
N LEU A 111 -1.56 -7.53 -9.08
CA LEU A 111 -1.13 -6.90 -10.34
C LEU A 111 -1.75 -5.52 -10.56
N ASP A 112 -2.78 -5.15 -9.79
CA ASP A 112 -3.43 -3.85 -9.90
C ASP A 112 -2.52 -2.73 -9.36
N PRO A 113 -2.35 -1.62 -10.11
CA PRO A 113 -1.46 -0.53 -9.70
C PRO A 113 -1.90 0.17 -8.41
N GLN A 114 -3.21 0.21 -8.09
CA GLN A 114 -3.69 0.77 -6.81
C GLN A 114 -3.23 -0.12 -5.65
N VAL A 115 -3.37 -1.44 -5.79
CA VAL A 115 -2.95 -2.40 -4.76
C VAL A 115 -1.45 -2.32 -4.54
N GLN A 116 -0.65 -2.26 -5.60
CA GLN A 116 0.81 -2.08 -5.48
C GLN A 116 1.20 -0.81 -4.71
N GLN A 117 0.53 0.31 -4.99
CA GLN A 117 0.75 1.56 -4.27
C GLN A 117 0.44 1.43 -2.77
N VAL A 118 -0.62 0.69 -2.43
CA VAL A 118 -0.99 0.39 -1.04
C VAL A 118 0.02 -0.55 -0.38
N LEU A 119 0.56 -1.55 -1.08
CA LEU A 119 1.63 -2.40 -0.54
C LEU A 119 2.89 -1.59 -0.21
N LEU A 120 3.21 -0.60 -1.06
CA LEU A 120 4.42 0.21 -0.91
C LEU A 120 4.29 1.27 0.19
N ASN A 121 3.14 1.94 0.29
CA ASN A 121 2.97 3.10 1.18
C ASN A 121 1.94 2.92 2.29
N GLY A 122 1.06 1.92 2.17
CA GLY A 122 -0.06 1.71 3.08
C GLY A 122 0.32 0.93 4.34
N ASP A 123 -0.62 0.97 5.28
CA ASP A 123 -0.59 0.22 6.54
C ASP A 123 -1.11 -1.22 6.37
N SER A 124 -0.89 -2.07 7.37
CA SER A 124 -1.29 -3.48 7.35
C SER A 124 -2.80 -3.65 7.11
N ALA A 125 -3.63 -2.80 7.71
CA ALA A 125 -5.08 -2.82 7.51
C ALA A 125 -5.48 -2.48 6.06
N GLN A 126 -4.80 -1.52 5.43
CA GLN A 126 -5.07 -1.12 4.05
C GLN A 126 -4.61 -2.19 3.07
N ILE A 127 -3.43 -2.78 3.31
CA ILE A 127 -2.87 -3.86 2.50
C ILE A 127 -3.76 -5.10 2.60
N ALA A 128 -4.17 -5.48 3.81
CA ALA A 128 -5.09 -6.59 3.99
C ALA A 128 -6.41 -6.31 3.26
N ALA A 129 -7.00 -5.11 3.40
CA ALA A 129 -8.23 -4.76 2.69
C ALA A 129 -8.07 -4.84 1.15
N ALA A 130 -6.99 -4.29 0.61
CA ALA A 130 -6.65 -4.32 -0.81
C ALA A 130 -6.54 -5.75 -1.34
N LEU A 131 -5.81 -6.62 -0.62
CA LEU A 131 -5.61 -8.01 -1.01
C LEU A 131 -6.88 -8.86 -0.87
N ASN A 132 -7.76 -8.54 0.09
CA ASN A 132 -9.07 -9.18 0.23
C ASN A 132 -10.14 -8.62 -0.72
N GLY A 133 -9.84 -7.59 -1.52
CA GLY A 133 -10.82 -6.92 -2.38
C GLY A 133 -11.91 -6.16 -1.61
N LYS A 134 -11.65 -5.87 -0.33
CA LYS A 134 -12.49 -5.00 0.49
C LYS A 134 -12.19 -3.55 0.13
N PRO A 135 -13.15 -2.62 0.33
CA PRO A 135 -12.87 -1.20 0.18
C PRO A 135 -11.66 -0.85 1.05
N ILE A 136 -10.59 -0.38 0.41
CA ILE A 136 -9.38 0.02 1.10
C ILE A 136 -9.79 1.17 2.02
N PRO A 137 -9.73 1.01 3.36
CA PRO A 137 -10.05 2.09 4.26
C PRO A 137 -9.13 3.26 3.89
N GLN A 138 -9.73 4.35 3.42
CA GLN A 138 -9.00 5.52 2.98
C GLN A 138 -8.15 6.03 4.13
N ALA A 139 -6.84 5.80 4.07
CA ALA A 139 -5.93 6.86 4.45
C ALA A 139 -6.10 7.92 3.36
N THR A 140 -6.44 9.12 3.80
CA THR A 140 -6.58 10.32 3.00
C THR A 140 -5.31 10.62 2.19
N THR A 141 -5.16 9.97 1.04
CA THR A 141 -4.24 10.43 -0.01
C THR A 141 -5.02 10.55 -1.31
N GLN A 142 -5.44 11.79 -1.53
CA GLN A 142 -5.85 12.35 -2.81
C GLN A 142 -5.00 11.77 -3.94
N THR A 143 -5.64 11.07 -4.87
CA THR A 143 -5.18 11.07 -6.26
C THR A 143 -6.32 11.60 -7.09
N THR A 144 -6.05 12.76 -7.67
CA THR A 144 -6.85 13.47 -8.66
C THR A 144 -7.31 12.53 -9.77
N SER A 145 -8.62 12.42 -10.00
CA SER A 145 -9.24 12.40 -11.33
C SER A 145 -10.77 12.37 -11.24
N THR A 146 -11.35 13.53 -11.55
CA THR A 146 -12.61 13.72 -12.30
C THR A 146 -13.71 12.68 -12.17
N ALA A 147 -14.68 12.92 -11.28
CA ALA A 147 -16.10 12.97 -11.61
C ALA A 147 -16.92 13.30 -10.36
N SER A 148 -17.86 14.22 -10.54
CA SER A 148 -18.81 14.75 -9.56
C SER A 148 -19.48 13.69 -8.68
N ALA A 149 -19.33 13.79 -7.36
CA ALA A 149 -20.39 13.51 -6.39
C ALA A 149 -19.93 13.94 -4.99
N ALA A 150 -20.82 14.65 -4.29
CA ALA A 150 -20.59 15.34 -3.02
C ALA A 150 -20.08 14.43 -1.89
N PRO A 151 -19.11 14.88 -1.06
CA PRO A 151 -18.80 14.21 0.20
C PRO A 151 -19.72 14.68 1.32
N SER A 152 -20.44 13.73 1.91
CA SER A 152 -21.07 13.88 3.22
C SER A 152 -19.98 13.93 4.29
N VAL A 153 -19.95 15.01 5.06
CA VAL A 153 -18.98 15.31 6.12
C VAL A 153 -19.40 14.67 7.44
N ALA A 154 -18.54 13.82 8.01
CA ALA A 154 -18.66 13.35 9.39
C ALA A 154 -18.13 14.41 10.38
N ALA A 155 -18.88 14.59 11.47
CA ALA A 155 -18.80 15.69 12.42
C ALA A 155 -17.46 15.78 13.17
N GLY A 156 -16.88 16.98 13.23
CA GLY A 156 -15.82 17.33 14.19
C GLY A 156 -14.69 18.23 13.68
N SER A 157 -14.58 18.46 12.37
CA SER A 157 -13.62 19.43 11.81
C SER A 157 -14.31 20.34 10.81
N VAL A 158 -14.32 21.65 11.12
CA VAL A 158 -14.87 22.67 10.22
C VAL A 158 -13.82 22.97 9.16
N VAL A 159 -13.97 22.35 7.99
CA VAL A 159 -13.23 22.71 6.79
C VAL A 159 -14.07 23.75 6.03
N GLY A 160 -13.59 24.99 5.98
CA GLY A 160 -14.19 26.06 5.19
C GLY A 160 -13.39 26.33 3.92
N THR A 161 -14.02 26.19 2.76
CA THR A 161 -13.46 26.67 1.49
C THR A 161 -13.80 28.14 1.31
N PHE A 162 -12.79 29.02 1.32
CA PHE A 162 -12.96 30.43 1.00
C PHE A 162 -12.56 30.70 -0.45
N THR A 163 -13.52 31.11 -1.27
CA THR A 163 -13.26 31.56 -2.64
C THR A 163 -12.94 33.05 -2.62
N ILE A 164 -11.66 33.39 -2.72
CA ILE A 164 -11.24 34.79 -2.84
C ILE A 164 -11.47 35.23 -4.30
N ARG A 165 -12.45 36.11 -4.54
CA ARG A 165 -12.63 36.75 -5.84
C ARG A 165 -11.53 37.81 -6.02
N ASN A 166 -10.64 37.56 -6.97
CA ASN A 166 -9.61 38.52 -7.34
C ASN A 166 -10.10 39.37 -8.52
N GLU A 167 -10.51 40.61 -8.25
CA GLU A 167 -11.03 41.56 -9.24
C GLU A 167 -9.92 42.18 -10.11
N HIS A 168 -8.64 42.00 -9.73
CA HIS A 168 -7.48 42.44 -10.51
C HIS A 168 -6.52 41.26 -10.78
N GLY A 169 -6.66 40.64 -11.95
CA GLY A 169 -5.91 39.45 -12.35
C GLY A 169 -4.38 39.60 -12.32
N LEU A 170 -3.70 38.50 -11.94
CA LEU A 170 -2.26 38.15 -12.01
C LEU A 170 -1.20 39.12 -11.44
N HIS A 171 -1.52 40.39 -11.17
CA HIS A 171 -0.55 41.37 -10.64
C HIS A 171 -0.66 41.61 -9.13
N ALA A 172 -1.72 41.14 -8.47
CA ALA A 172 -1.74 41.04 -7.03
C ALA A 172 -0.91 39.82 -6.63
N ARG A 173 0.35 40.01 -6.24
CA ARG A 173 1.23 38.97 -5.70
C ARG A 173 0.55 38.33 -4.47
N PRO A 174 -0.18 37.22 -4.59
CA PRO A 174 -1.02 36.70 -3.52
C PRO A 174 -0.15 36.20 -2.36
N SER A 175 1.09 35.86 -2.68
CA SER A 175 2.13 35.37 -1.78
C SER A 175 2.50 36.36 -0.68
N ALA A 176 2.40 37.67 -0.91
CA ALA A 176 2.84 38.69 0.06
C ALA A 176 1.78 38.94 1.15
N ILE A 177 0.50 38.88 0.80
CA ILE A 177 -0.62 39.05 1.75
C ILE A 177 -0.72 37.79 2.64
N LEU A 178 -0.53 36.60 2.06
CA LEU A 178 -0.56 35.31 2.77
C LEU A 178 0.57 35.17 3.82
N VAL A 179 1.78 35.65 3.52
CA VAL A 179 2.89 35.62 4.50
C VAL A 179 2.64 36.56 5.67
N ASN A 180 1.99 37.71 5.43
CA ASN A 180 1.72 38.69 6.48
C ASN A 180 0.67 38.21 7.50
N GLU A 181 -0.35 37.47 7.07
CA GLU A 181 -1.36 36.89 7.98
C GLU A 181 -0.84 35.66 8.74
N VAL A 182 -0.01 34.82 8.12
CA VAL A 182 0.63 33.67 8.78
C VAL A 182 1.59 34.11 9.89
N LYS A 183 2.27 35.27 9.72
CA LYS A 183 3.24 35.76 10.70
C LYS A 183 2.59 36.28 12.01
N ASN A 184 1.29 36.58 12.00
CA ASN A 184 0.59 37.16 13.15
C ASN A 184 -0.21 36.13 13.98
N SER A 185 -0.16 34.84 13.64
CA SER A 185 -0.93 33.78 14.31
C SER A 185 -0.04 32.80 15.11
N PRO A 186 -0.33 32.53 16.40
CA PRO A 186 0.55 31.77 17.29
C PRO A 186 0.47 30.23 17.15
N LEU A 187 -0.14 29.69 16.08
CA LEU A 187 -0.40 28.25 15.94
C LEU A 187 0.25 27.69 14.67
N ARG A 188 1.19 26.76 14.88
CA ARG A 188 1.95 26.07 13.83
C ARG A 188 1.08 25.02 13.14
N LEU A 189 0.39 25.43 12.08
CA LEU A 189 -0.34 24.54 11.17
C LEU A 189 0.43 24.42 9.84
N LEU A 190 0.60 23.19 9.33
CA LEU A 190 1.12 22.93 7.99
C LEU A 190 0.01 23.27 6.97
N TRP A 191 0.22 24.28 6.14
CA TRP A 191 -0.74 24.68 5.11
C TRP A 191 -0.19 24.39 3.71
N LYS A 192 -1.00 23.76 2.84
CA LYS A 192 -0.75 23.66 1.38
C LYS A 192 -1.67 24.66 0.67
N ILE A 193 -1.08 25.62 -0.04
CA ILE A 193 -1.80 26.62 -0.85
C ILE A 193 -1.82 26.15 -2.30
N SER A 194 -3.00 26.09 -2.91
CA SER A 194 -3.19 25.76 -4.34
C SER A 194 -3.77 26.98 -5.05
N LEU A 195 -3.03 27.53 -6.02
CA LEU A 195 -3.42 28.71 -6.79
C LEU A 195 -3.85 28.25 -8.19
N ALA A 196 -5.13 28.38 -8.55
CA ALA A 196 -5.62 28.06 -9.88
C ALA A 196 -5.64 29.33 -10.76
N VAL A 197 -4.85 29.34 -11.84
CA VAL A 197 -4.88 30.38 -12.88
C VAL A 197 -5.90 29.95 -13.94
N GLY A 198 -7.03 30.65 -14.00
CA GLY A 198 -7.99 30.50 -15.10
C GLY A 198 -7.50 31.25 -16.34
N HIS A 199 -7.28 30.53 -17.45
CA HIS A 199 -7.14 31.13 -18.77
C HIS A 199 -8.54 31.33 -19.38
N ARG A 200 -8.71 32.45 -20.08
CA ARG A 200 -9.97 32.97 -20.66
C ARG A 200 -10.72 31.97 -21.53
#